data_AF-A0A3N5VS39-F1
#
_entry.id   AF-A0A3N5VS39-F1
#
_cell.length_a   1.000
_cell.length_b   1.000
_cell.length_c   1.000
_cell.angle_alpha   90.00
_cell.angle_beta   90.00
_cell.angle_gamma   90.00
#
_symmetry.space_group_name_H-M   'P 1'
#
loop_
_entity.id
_entity.type
_entity.pdbx_description
1 polymer ?
#
loop_
_entity_poly.entity_id
_entity_poly.type
_entity_poly.pdbx_seq_one_letter_code
_entity_poly.pdbx_strand_id
1 'polypeptide(L)'
;MPTTTGLPKIDFDKTYRHPPSPCCECGKKLDSCNGPGDPPQAGDFMLCLCCASLNVFADDGVWLRRPTDEEMLRAAADPTIQLMRRVALKVAADMKDKRDVGSI
;
A
#
# COMPACT_ATOMS: atom_id res chain seq x y z
N MET A 1 20.33 -2.09 -23.48
CA MET A 1 19.35 -3.10 -23.03
C MET A 1 19.25 -2.95 -21.52
N PRO A 2 18.09 -2.59 -20.93
CA PRO A 2 17.99 -2.57 -19.48
C PRO A 2 18.00 -4.02 -18.99
N THR A 3 19.07 -4.39 -18.29
CA THR A 3 19.18 -5.66 -17.56
C THR A 3 18.13 -5.64 -16.46
N THR A 4 17.16 -6.56 -16.55
CA THR A 4 16.22 -6.91 -15.46
C THR A 4 17.00 -7.61 -14.35
N THR A 5 17.82 -6.84 -13.63
CA THR A 5 18.52 -7.30 -12.44
C THR A 5 17.61 -7.10 -11.23
N GLY A 6 17.17 -8.21 -10.63
CA GLY A 6 16.86 -8.22 -9.19
C GLY A 6 15.40 -8.01 -8.78
N LEU A 7 14.40 -8.56 -9.50
CA LEU A 7 13.15 -8.83 -8.80
C LEU A 7 13.43 -9.92 -7.75
N PRO A 8 13.11 -9.69 -6.46
CA PRO A 8 13.32 -10.71 -5.44
C PRO A 8 12.58 -11.98 -5.84
N LYS A 9 13.22 -13.15 -5.66
CA LYS A 9 12.55 -14.43 -5.88
C LYS A 9 11.46 -14.56 -4.83
N ILE A 10 10.22 -14.38 -5.26
CA ILE A 10 9.04 -14.60 -4.43
C ILE A 10 8.89 -16.12 -4.25
N ASP A 11 8.96 -16.58 -3.01
CA ASP A 11 8.66 -17.96 -2.64
C ASP A 11 7.14 -18.12 -2.54
N PHE A 12 6.54 -18.74 -3.57
CA PHE A 12 5.09 -18.94 -3.64
C PHE A 12 4.59 -20.03 -2.69
N ASP A 13 5.47 -20.86 -2.12
CA ASP A 13 5.10 -21.93 -1.18
C ASP A 13 4.91 -21.38 0.24
N LYS A 14 5.50 -20.21 0.54
CA LYS A 14 5.26 -19.47 1.78
C LYS A 14 4.14 -18.47 1.57
N THR A 15 2.97 -18.74 2.15
CA THR A 15 1.87 -17.78 2.15
C THR A 15 1.67 -17.21 3.55
N TYR A 16 1.57 -15.89 3.63
CA TYR A 16 1.23 -15.21 4.86
C TYR A 16 -0.23 -14.75 4.83
N ARG A 17 -0.87 -14.81 6.00
CA ARG A 17 -2.16 -14.20 6.24
C ARG A 17 -2.08 -13.16 7.34
N HIS A 18 -2.36 -11.92 6.99
CA HIS A 18 -2.61 -10.86 7.96
C HIS A 18 -4.12 -10.78 8.23
N PRO A 19 -4.57 -10.34 9.42
CA PRO A 19 -5.95 -9.94 9.58
C PRO A 19 -6.22 -8.61 8.84
N PRO A 20 -7.45 -8.36 8.39
CA PRO A 20 -7.79 -7.08 7.78
C PRO A 20 -7.77 -5.95 8.81
N SER A 21 -7.03 -4.90 8.50
CA SER A 21 -6.96 -3.67 9.31
C SER A 21 -7.63 -2.50 8.59
N PRO A 22 -8.36 -1.62 9.29
CA PRO A 22 -8.92 -0.43 8.68
C PRO A 22 -7.84 0.60 8.35
N CYS A 23 -8.06 1.40 7.32
CA CYS A 23 -7.25 2.58 7.03
C CYS A 23 -7.41 3.63 8.13
N CYS A 24 -6.30 4.20 8.61
CA CYS A 24 -6.29 5.20 9.68
C CYS A 24 -6.89 6.56 9.29
N GLU A 25 -7.13 6.78 7.98
CA GLU A 25 -7.68 8.02 7.46
C GLU A 25 -9.14 7.87 7.01
N CYS A 26 -9.42 6.93 6.10
CA CYS A 26 -10.77 6.79 5.54
C CYS A 26 -11.62 5.71 6.22
N GLY A 27 -11.06 4.93 7.16
CA GLY A 27 -11.76 3.86 7.88
C GLY A 27 -12.11 2.62 7.05
N LYS A 28 -11.86 2.62 5.74
CA LYS A 28 -12.13 1.45 4.88
C LYS A 28 -11.23 0.28 5.26
N LYS A 29 -11.82 -0.93 5.24
CA LYS A 29 -11.12 -2.18 5.50
C LYS A 29 -10.14 -2.49 4.36
N LEU A 30 -8.87 -2.67 4.69
CA LEU A 30 -7.81 -2.97 3.72
C LEU A 30 -7.71 -4.49 3.47
N ASP A 31 -7.09 -4.87 2.36
CA ASP A 31 -7.07 -6.22 1.77
C ASP A 31 -6.17 -7.23 2.51
N SER A 32 -5.84 -6.95 3.76
CA SER A 32 -5.11 -7.86 4.66
C SER A 32 -3.71 -8.25 4.15
N CYS A 33 -3.15 -7.60 3.14
CA CYS A 33 -1.78 -7.87 2.63
C CYS A 33 -1.41 -9.37 2.54
N ASN A 34 -2.37 -10.21 2.16
CA ASN A 34 -2.14 -11.65 2.05
C ASN A 34 -1.37 -11.91 0.77
N GLY A 35 -0.30 -12.69 0.86
CA GLY A 35 0.53 -12.94 -0.30
C GLY A 35 1.65 -13.93 -0.05
N PRO A 36 2.36 -14.31 -1.12
CA PRO A 36 3.56 -15.10 -1.02
C PRO A 36 4.74 -14.27 -0.46
N GLY A 37 5.62 -14.92 0.30
CA GLY A 37 6.80 -14.30 0.90
C GLY A 37 6.69 -14.04 2.40
N ASP A 38 7.54 -13.14 2.89
CA ASP A 38 7.62 -12.82 4.32
C ASP A 38 6.49 -11.85 4.74
N PRO A 39 6.00 -11.97 5.98
CA PRO A 39 5.03 -11.02 6.52
C PRO A 39 5.61 -9.60 6.57
N PRO A 40 4.75 -8.57 6.47
CA PRO A 40 5.17 -7.20 6.73
C PRO A 40 5.69 -7.05 8.16
N GLN A 41 6.68 -6.19 8.32
CA GLN A 41 7.30 -5.90 9.60
C GLN A 41 6.80 -4.57 10.17
N ALA A 42 6.97 -4.41 11.49
CA ALA A 42 6.73 -3.13 12.14
C ALA A 42 7.53 -2.02 11.45
N GLY A 43 6.87 -0.91 11.13
CA GLY A 43 7.47 0.21 10.40
C GLY A 43 7.32 0.14 8.88
N ASP A 44 6.87 -0.99 8.31
CA ASP A 44 6.61 -1.08 6.87
C ASP A 44 5.40 -0.22 6.47
N PHE A 45 5.45 0.34 5.25
CA PHE A 45 4.37 1.16 4.71
C PHE A 45 3.31 0.33 3.99
N MET A 46 2.04 0.65 4.26
CA MET A 46 0.89 0.18 3.51
C MET A 46 0.17 1.37 2.85
N LEU A 47 -0.04 1.29 1.53
CA LEU A 47 -0.79 2.27 0.77
C LEU A 47 -2.29 1.90 0.71
N CYS A 48 -3.16 2.80 1.17
CA CYS A 48 -4.59 2.62 0.99
C CYS A 48 -4.99 2.94 -0.47
N LEU A 49 -5.40 1.94 -1.25
CA LEU A 49 -5.84 2.15 -2.63
C LEU A 49 -7.15 2.95 -2.77
N CYS A 50 -7.89 3.17 -1.68
CA CYS A 50 -9.13 3.95 -1.71
C CYS A 50 -8.91 5.46 -1.56
N CYS A 51 -7.98 5.89 -0.70
CA CYS A 51 -7.74 7.31 -0.43
C CYS A 51 -6.27 7.75 -0.60
N ALA A 52 -5.40 6.84 -1.05
CA ALA A 52 -3.97 7.03 -1.23
C ALA A 52 -3.20 7.50 0.02
N SER A 53 -3.77 7.29 1.22
CA SER A 53 -3.07 7.53 2.47
C SER A 53 -2.04 6.43 2.75
N LEU A 54 -0.95 6.82 3.40
CA LEU A 54 0.04 5.89 3.92
C LEU A 54 -0.34 5.50 5.34
N ASN A 55 -0.24 4.21 5.62
CA ASN A 55 -0.39 3.61 6.94
C ASN A 55 0.90 2.86 7.23
N VAL A 56 1.19 2.62 8.51
CA VAL A 56 2.39 1.91 8.93
C VAL A 56 2.00 0.76 9.82
N PHE A 57 2.63 -0.41 9.65
CA PHE A 57 2.44 -1.52 10.58
C PHE A 57 3.01 -1.15 11.95
N ALA A 58 2.19 -1.33 12.99
CA ALA A 58 2.55 -1.09 14.38
C ALA A 58 3.57 -2.15 14.87
N ASP A 59 4.02 -2.00 16.11
CA ASP A 59 5.08 -2.85 16.71
C ASP A 59 4.69 -4.33 16.81
N ASP A 60 3.38 -4.62 16.84
CA ASP A 60 2.86 -5.98 16.80
C ASP A 60 2.86 -6.61 15.40
N GLY A 61 3.16 -5.83 14.35
CA GLY A 61 3.14 -6.29 12.96
C GLY A 61 1.75 -6.71 12.47
N VAL A 62 0.68 -6.35 13.19
CA VAL A 62 -0.71 -6.79 12.95
C VAL A 62 -1.66 -5.61 12.80
N TRP A 63 -1.45 -4.53 13.55
CA TRP A 63 -2.31 -3.36 13.44
C TRP A 63 -1.65 -2.26 12.64
N LEU A 64 -2.49 -1.44 12.02
CA LEU A 64 -2.03 -0.24 11.32
C LEU A 64 -2.12 0.96 12.25
N ARG A 65 -1.11 1.82 12.15
CA ARG A 65 -1.08 3.14 12.76
C ARG A 65 -0.81 4.20 11.73
N ARG A 66 -1.00 5.46 12.13
CA ARG A 66 -0.53 6.61 11.36
C ARG A 66 1.00 6.63 11.33
N PRO A 67 1.59 7.00 10.19
CA PRO A 67 3.03 7.25 10.12
C PRO A 67 3.40 8.45 11.01
N THR A 68 4.60 8.41 11.58
CA THR A 68 5.21 9.58 12.23
C THR A 68 5.69 10.59 11.19
N ASP A 69 6.02 11.81 11.62
CA ASP A 69 6.57 12.83 10.72
C ASP A 69 7.87 12.38 10.04
N GLU A 70 8.75 11.69 10.78
CA GLU A 70 10.00 11.13 10.24
C GLU A 70 9.74 10.03 9.21
N GLU A 71 8.75 9.17 9.44
CA GLU A 71 8.30 8.17 8.46
C GLU A 71 7.72 8.83 7.22
N MET A 72 6.93 9.89 7.38
CA MET A 72 6.40 10.66 6.26
C MET A 72 7.52 11.31 5.44
N LEU A 73 8.56 11.83 6.09
CA LEU A 73 9.75 12.37 5.40
C LEU A 73 10.51 11.28 4.64
N ARG A 74 10.70 10.09 5.24
CA ARG A 74 11.30 8.94 4.55
C ARG A 74 10.49 8.50 3.34
N ALA A 75 9.17 8.40 3.49
CA ALA A 75 8.26 8.07 2.40
C ALA A 75 8.23 9.14 1.30
N ALA A 76 8.41 10.42 1.67
CA ALA A 76 8.54 11.52 0.71
C ALA A 76 9.81 11.40 -0.15
N ALA A 77 10.91 10.92 0.46
CA ALA A 77 12.19 10.73 -0.22
C ALA A 77 12.23 9.44 -1.08
N ASP A 78 11.37 8.46 -0.81
CA ASP A 78 11.34 7.19 -1.56
C ASP A 78 10.61 7.33 -2.93
N PRO A 79 11.32 7.21 -4.07
CA PRO A 79 10.72 7.40 -5.38
C PRO A 79 9.68 6.33 -5.74
N THR A 80 9.80 5.12 -5.18
CA THR A 80 8.86 4.01 -5.40
C THR A 80 7.53 4.31 -4.71
N ILE A 81 7.57 4.79 -3.47
CA ILE A 81 6.37 5.20 -2.73
C ILE A 81 5.68 6.36 -3.46
N GLN A 82 6.46 7.35 -3.93
CA GLN A 82 5.91 8.47 -4.69
C GLN A 82 5.28 8.04 -6.02
N LEU A 83 5.88 7.07 -6.72
CA LEU A 83 5.31 6.51 -7.94
C LEU A 83 3.99 5.79 -7.67
N MET A 84 3.96 4.89 -6.68
CA MET A 84 2.77 4.13 -6.31
C MET A 84 1.62 5.04 -5.90
N ARG A 85 1.89 6.10 -5.11
CA ARG A 85 0.87 7.10 -4.74
C ARG A 85 0.32 7.85 -5.93
N ARG A 86 1.18 8.29 -6.86
CA ARG A 86 0.75 8.97 -8.10
C ARG A 86 -0.13 8.06 -8.96
N VAL A 87 0.24 6.78 -9.11
CA VAL A 87 -0.57 5.80 -9.86
C VAL A 87 -1.92 5.58 -9.18
N ALA A 88 -1.95 5.38 -7.86
CA ALA A 88 -3.21 5.19 -7.14
C ALA A 88 -4.16 6.39 -7.27
N LEU A 89 -3.64 7.61 -7.14
CA LEU A 89 -4.42 8.84 -7.34
C LEU A 89 -4.93 8.98 -8.77
N LYS A 90 -4.10 8.65 -9.77
CA LYS A 90 -4.50 8.67 -11.18
C LYS A 90 -5.62 7.67 -11.46
N VAL A 91 -5.48 6.43 -11.01
CA VAL A 91 -6.51 5.39 -11.19
C VAL A 91 -7.81 5.81 -10.50
N ALA A 92 -7.73 6.39 -9.30
CA ALA A 92 -8.91 6.89 -8.59
C ALA A 92 -9.63 8.00 -9.37
N ALA A 93 -8.89 8.93 -9.99
CA ALA A 93 -9.45 9.96 -10.87
C ALA A 93 -10.10 9.35 -12.12
N ASP A 94 -9.37 8.49 -12.84
CA ASP A 94 -9.86 7.83 -14.06
C ASP A 94 -11.13 6.99 -13.78
N MET A 95 -11.25 6.37 -12.59
CA MET A 95 -12.45 5.63 -12.17
C MET A 95 -13.62 6.52 -11.76
N LYS A 96 -13.39 7.78 -11.41
CA LYS A 96 -14.46 8.74 -11.14
C LYS A 96 -15.07 9.19 -12.46
N ASP A 97 -14.22 9.57 -13.42
CA ASP A 97 -14.65 10.02 -14.75
C ASP A 97 -15.50 8.95 -15.46
N LYS A 98 -15.13 7.67 -15.37
CA LYS A 98 -15.91 6.58 -15.97
C LYS A 98 -17.26 6.32 -15.30
N ARG A 99 -17.40 6.62 -14.00
CA ARG A 99 -18.68 6.48 -13.29
C ARG A 99 -19.66 7.58 -13.67
N ASP A 100 -19.15 8.77 -13.94
CA ASP A 100 -19.97 9.91 -14.37
C ASP A 100 -20.47 9.76 -15.83
N VAL A 101 -19.79 8.95 -16.65
CA VAL A 101 -20.22 8.64 -18.04
C VAL A 101 -21.28 7.53 -18.10
N GLY A 102 -21.44 6.72 -17.05
CA GLY A 102 -22.43 5.63 -16.99
C GLY A 102 -23.81 6.04 -16.48
N SER A 103 -24.05 7.33 -16.23
CA SER A 103 -25.32 7.88 -15.76
C SER A 103 -26.03 8.63 -16.89
N ILE A 104 -26.47 7.91 -17.91
CA ILE A 104 -27.42 8.38 -18.95
C ILE A 104 -28.53 7.35 -19.07
#